data_AF-A0A0E3QP74-F1
#
_entry.id   AF-A0A0E3QP74-F1
#
_cell.length_a   1.000
_cell.length_b   1.000
_cell.length_c   1.000
_cell.angle_alpha   90.00
_cell.angle_beta   90.00
_cell.angle_gamma   90.00
#
_symmetry.space_group_name_H-M   'P 1'
#
loop_
_entity.id
_entity.type
_entity.pdbx_description
1 polymer ?
#
loop_
_entity_poly.entity_id
_entity_poly.type
_entity_poly.pdbx_seq_one_letter_code
_entity_poly.pdbx_strand_id
1 'polypeptide(L)'
;MKILKTDLDGVSNATNNSDYTMLAVYAQYIVNDTQSAIQENDQYIVSPKLQDAQKEWRLALQDYNSAGQFLLQGANEAKNGTVGAENFQKARTLRSSGTDHLQKASELAGIT
;
A
#
# COMPACT_ATOMS: atom_id res chain seq x y z
N MET A 1 4.36 -5.04 -10.55
CA MET A 1 3.39 -4.79 -9.45
C MET A 1 2.29 -5.86 -9.29
N LYS A 2 2.48 -7.10 -9.76
CA LYS A 2 1.47 -8.17 -9.67
C LYS A 2 1.10 -8.57 -8.22
N ILE A 3 2.07 -8.49 -7.31
CA ILE A 3 1.90 -8.88 -5.90
C ILE A 3 0.94 -7.91 -5.20
N LEU A 4 1.30 -6.63 -5.12
CA LEU A 4 0.43 -5.56 -4.60
C LEU A 4 -0.96 -5.53 -5.25
N LYS A 5 -1.07 -5.82 -6.56
CA LYS A 5 -2.38 -5.91 -7.22
C LYS A 5 -3.25 -7.02 -6.63
N THR A 6 -2.68 -8.20 -6.38
CA THR A 6 -3.43 -9.33 -5.82
C THR A 6 -3.94 -9.00 -4.42
N ASP A 7 -3.10 -8.37 -3.59
CA ASP A 7 -3.50 -7.99 -2.23
C ASP A 7 -4.57 -6.89 -2.23
N LEU A 8 -4.44 -5.89 -3.12
CA LEU A 8 -5.44 -4.82 -3.27
C LEU A 8 -6.78 -5.36 -3.80
N ASP A 9 -6.75 -6.33 -4.72
CA ASP A 9 -7.95 -7.02 -5.19
C ASP A 9 -8.58 -7.84 -4.03
N GLY A 10 -7.75 -8.48 -3.19
CA GLY A 10 -8.17 -9.16 -1.96
C GLY A 10 -8.83 -8.23 -0.95
N VAL A 11 -8.25 -7.05 -0.68
CA VAL A 11 -8.83 -6.00 0.17
C VAL A 11 -10.20 -5.57 -0.35
N SER A 12 -10.33 -5.36 -1.66
CA SER A 12 -11.59 -4.94 -2.27
C SER A 12 -12.69 -5.99 -2.07
N ASN A 13 -12.37 -7.26 -2.30
CA ASN A 13 -13.30 -8.37 -2.09
C ASN A 13 -13.70 -8.52 -0.61
N ALA A 14 -12.74 -8.49 0.30
CA ALA A 14 -13.00 -8.61 1.74
C ALA A 14 -13.87 -7.46 2.26
N THR A 15 -13.61 -6.22 1.80
CA THR A 15 -14.40 -5.04 2.16
C THR A 15 -15.85 -5.18 1.68
N ASN A 16 -16.06 -5.58 0.42
CA ASN A 16 -17.40 -5.75 -0.16
C ASN A 16 -18.22 -6.83 0.57
N ASN A 17 -17.56 -7.85 1.11
CA ASN A 17 -18.20 -8.93 1.85
C ASN A 17 -18.26 -8.67 3.36
N SER A 18 -17.75 -7.52 3.84
CA SER A 18 -17.57 -7.25 5.28
C SER A 18 -16.80 -8.36 6.02
N ASP A 19 -15.90 -9.04 5.30
CA ASP A 19 -15.03 -10.08 5.86
C ASP A 19 -13.80 -9.42 6.48
N TYR A 20 -13.98 -8.90 7.69
CA TYR A 20 -12.92 -8.20 8.41
C TYR A 20 -11.77 -9.11 8.83
N THR A 21 -11.97 -10.43 8.84
CA THR A 21 -10.90 -11.40 9.10
C THR A 21 -9.98 -11.48 7.89
N MET A 22 -10.52 -11.67 6.69
CA MET A 22 -9.72 -11.67 5.47
C MET A 22 -9.15 -10.29 5.15
N LEU A 23 -9.87 -9.22 5.49
CA LEU A 23 -9.36 -7.85 5.32
C LEU A 23 -8.07 -7.64 6.12
N ALA A 24 -8.02 -8.13 7.37
CA ALA A 24 -6.81 -8.08 8.19
C ALA A 24 -5.65 -8.89 7.58
N VAL A 25 -5.94 -10.07 7.00
CA VAL A 25 -4.92 -10.90 6.33
C VAL A 25 -4.31 -10.15 5.13
N TYR A 26 -5.13 -9.62 4.22
CA TYR A 26 -4.62 -8.88 3.06
C TYR A 26 -3.92 -7.58 3.45
N ALA A 27 -4.40 -6.89 4.49
CA ALA A 27 -3.72 -5.72 5.03
C ALA A 27 -2.31 -6.05 5.54
N GLN A 28 -2.15 -7.19 6.23
CA GLN A 28 -0.83 -7.65 6.68
C GLN A 28 0.10 -8.01 5.50
N TYR A 29 -0.42 -8.61 4.43
CA TYR A 29 0.37 -8.87 3.21
C TYR A 29 0.87 -7.58 2.59
N ILE A 30 0.01 -6.55 2.45
CA ILE A 30 0.43 -5.23 1.98
C ILE A 30 1.57 -4.68 2.83
N VAL A 31 1.47 -4.74 4.16
CA VAL A 31 2.52 -4.26 5.07
C VAL A 31 3.83 -5.00 4.84
N ASN A 32 3.79 -6.34 4.77
CA ASN A 32 4.99 -7.14 4.60
C ASN A 32 5.66 -6.89 3.25
N ASP A 33 4.87 -6.95 2.17
CA ASP A 33 5.41 -6.87 0.81
C ASP A 33 5.94 -5.48 0.49
N THR A 34 5.28 -4.43 0.98
CA THR A 34 5.81 -3.05 0.84
C THR A 34 7.05 -2.84 1.69
N GLN A 35 7.13 -3.41 2.89
CA GLN A 35 8.32 -3.32 3.73
C GLN A 35 9.52 -4.01 3.07
N SER A 36 9.32 -5.19 2.49
CA SER A 36 10.35 -5.90 1.71
C SER A 36 10.75 -5.11 0.47
N ALA A 37 9.79 -4.58 -0.28
CA ALA A 37 10.08 -3.77 -1.47
C ALA A 37 10.86 -2.49 -1.16
N ILE A 38 10.62 -1.84 -0.01
CA ILE A 38 11.41 -0.69 0.44
C ILE A 38 12.85 -1.11 0.74
N GLN A 39 13.03 -2.22 1.45
CA GLN A 39 14.36 -2.74 1.78
C GLN A 39 15.14 -3.11 0.53
N GLU A 40 14.50 -3.76 -0.44
CA GLU A 40 15.09 -4.06 -1.74
C GLU A 40 15.44 -2.78 -2.51
N ASN A 41 14.50 -1.82 -2.60
CA ASN A 41 14.73 -0.54 -3.28
C ASN A 41 15.96 0.19 -2.74
N ASP A 42 16.13 0.21 -1.41
CA ASP A 42 17.20 0.94 -0.74
C ASP A 42 18.60 0.30 -0.95
N GLN A 43 18.66 -0.91 -1.52
CA GLN A 43 19.92 -1.57 -1.90
C GLN A 43 20.44 -1.18 -3.29
N TYR A 44 19.59 -0.61 -4.16
CA TYR A 44 19.96 -0.29 -5.52
C TYR A 44 20.35 1.17 -5.68
N ILE A 45 21.52 1.41 -6.28
CA ILE A 45 21.89 2.73 -6.81
C ILE A 45 21.50 2.75 -8.28
N VAL A 46 20.49 3.54 -8.63
CA VAL A 46 20.06 3.71 -10.01
C VAL A 46 20.89 4.79 -10.70
N SER A 47 20.85 4.80 -12.05
CA SER A 47 21.47 5.87 -12.84
C SER A 47 20.89 7.25 -12.45
N PRO A 48 21.64 8.36 -12.60
CA PRO A 48 21.14 9.70 -12.30
C PRO A 48 19.78 10.03 -12.92
N LYS A 49 19.52 9.56 -14.14
CA LYS A 49 18.25 9.76 -14.85
C LYS A 49 17.04 9.15 -14.12
N LEU A 50 17.24 8.10 -13.32
CA LEU A 50 16.17 7.37 -12.63
C LEU A 50 16.07 7.70 -11.14
N GLN A 51 16.92 8.58 -10.60
CA GLN A 51 16.94 8.87 -9.17
C GLN A 51 15.62 9.46 -8.66
N ASP A 52 15.03 10.41 -9.41
CA ASP A 52 13.74 10.99 -9.04
C ASP A 52 12.61 9.96 -9.13
N ALA A 53 12.64 9.09 -10.15
CA ALA A 53 11.68 7.99 -10.27
C ALA A 53 11.78 7.01 -9.09
N GLN A 54 13.00 6.66 -8.68
CA GLN A 54 13.24 5.79 -7.52
C GLN A 54 12.75 6.43 -6.22
N LYS A 55 12.95 7.73 -6.05
CA LYS A 55 12.46 8.47 -4.87
C LYS A 55 10.93 8.43 -4.78
N GLU A 56 10.24 8.74 -5.87
CA GLU A 56 8.77 8.69 -5.93
C GLU A 56 8.25 7.26 -5.73
N TRP A 57 8.91 6.27 -6.33
CA TRP A 57 8.59 4.85 -6.10
C TRP A 57 8.70 4.47 -4.62
N ARG A 58 9.76 4.92 -3.95
CA ARG A 58 9.96 4.66 -2.53
C ARG A 58 8.87 5.32 -1.67
N LEU A 59 8.48 6.56 -1.99
CA LEU A 59 7.39 7.27 -1.31
C LEU A 59 6.06 6.52 -1.49
N ALA A 60 5.77 6.04 -2.70
CA ALA A 60 4.59 5.23 -2.97
C ALA A 60 4.52 3.97 -2.08
N LEU A 61 5.65 3.26 -1.95
CA LEU A 61 5.73 2.08 -1.08
C LEU A 61 5.52 2.41 0.40
N GLN A 62 6.03 3.54 0.88
CA GLN A 62 5.85 3.98 2.27
C GLN A 62 4.38 4.34 2.56
N ASP A 63 3.71 4.99 1.62
CA ASP A 63 2.31 5.33 1.74
C ASP A 63 1.43 4.08 1.71
N TYR A 64 1.71 3.13 0.81
CA TYR A 64 1.02 1.84 0.79
C TYR A 64 1.26 1.02 2.06
N ASN A 65 2.48 1.04 2.60
CA ASN A 65 2.78 0.38 3.87
C ASN A 65 1.93 0.96 5.01
N SER A 66 1.95 2.29 5.15
CA SER A 66 1.19 3.01 6.17
C SER A 66 -0.33 2.78 5.99
N ALA A 67 -0.81 2.76 4.75
CA ALA A 67 -2.19 2.42 4.43
C ALA A 67 -2.54 1.00 4.89
N GLY A 68 -1.67 0.01 4.65
CA GLY A 68 -1.83 -1.36 5.13
C GLY A 68 -1.88 -1.45 6.66
N GLN A 69 -1.05 -0.69 7.37
CA GLN A 69 -1.05 -0.66 8.85
C GLN A 69 -2.37 -0.11 9.40
N PHE A 70 -2.86 1.02 8.88
CA PHE A 70 -4.15 1.56 9.30
C PHE A 70 -5.30 0.65 8.90
N LEU A 71 -5.25 0.04 7.71
CA LEU A 71 -6.28 -0.91 7.28
C LEU A 71 -6.34 -2.13 8.20
N LEU A 72 -5.18 -2.65 8.63
CA LEU A 72 -5.08 -3.76 9.58
C LEU A 72 -5.68 -3.38 10.94
N GLN A 73 -5.40 -2.17 11.43
CA GLN A 73 -6.00 -1.67 12.69
C GLN A 73 -7.52 -1.56 12.56
N GLY A 74 -8.02 -0.91 11.51
CA GLY A 74 -9.46 -0.77 11.26
C GLY A 74 -10.17 -2.12 11.08
N ALA A 75 -9.54 -3.08 10.40
CA ALA A 75 -10.07 -4.43 10.23
C ALA A 75 -10.16 -5.19 11.56
N ASN A 76 -9.15 -5.09 12.41
CA ASN A 76 -9.18 -5.73 13.74
C ASN A 76 -10.21 -5.08 14.68
N GLU A 77 -10.35 -3.75 14.62
CA GLU A 77 -11.42 -3.00 15.30
C GLU A 77 -12.80 -3.48 14.85
N ALA A 78 -13.04 -3.52 13.54
CA ALA A 78 -14.29 -4.00 12.94
C ALA A 78 -14.61 -5.46 13.32
N LYS A 79 -13.61 -6.34 13.27
CA LYS A 79 -13.74 -7.74 13.72
C LYS A 79 -14.13 -7.86 15.20
N ASN A 80 -13.72 -6.90 16.02
CA ASN A 80 -14.02 -6.87 17.45
C ASN A 80 -15.31 -6.09 17.79
N GLY A 81 -16.09 -5.70 16.78
CA GLY A 81 -17.40 -5.07 16.96
C GLY A 81 -17.38 -3.55 17.09
N THR A 82 -16.24 -2.89 16.82
CA THR A 82 -16.17 -1.42 16.68
C THR A 82 -16.22 -1.02 15.20
N VAL A 83 -16.24 0.26 14.87
CA VAL A 83 -16.47 0.70 13.47
C VAL A 83 -15.18 0.86 12.66
N GLY A 84 -14.04 1.13 13.31
CA GLY A 84 -12.76 1.36 12.63
C GLY A 84 -12.69 2.54 11.65
N ALA A 85 -13.68 3.43 11.67
CA ALA A 85 -13.89 4.44 10.63
C ALA A 85 -12.68 5.36 10.42
N GLU A 86 -12.04 5.84 11.50
CA GLU A 86 -10.88 6.73 11.39
C GLU A 86 -9.70 6.03 10.69
N ASN A 87 -9.43 4.78 11.07
CA ASN A 87 -8.38 3.96 10.49
C ASN A 87 -8.65 3.68 9.00
N PHE A 88 -9.89 3.36 8.64
CA PHE A 88 -10.27 3.21 7.23
C PHE A 88 -10.12 4.50 6.42
N GLN A 89 -10.44 5.67 6.99
CA GLN A 89 -10.22 6.94 6.31
C GLN A 89 -8.73 7.23 6.10
N LYS A 90 -7.89 7.04 7.12
CA LYS A 90 -6.44 7.19 6.99
C LYS A 90 -5.85 6.26 5.94
N ALA A 91 -6.25 4.99 5.96
CA ALA A 91 -5.83 4.00 4.96
C ALA A 91 -6.20 4.42 3.53
N ARG A 92 -7.42 4.95 3.33
CA ARG A 92 -7.86 5.45 2.02
C ARG A 92 -7.04 6.64 1.54
N THR A 93 -6.80 7.62 2.40
CA THR A 93 -6.00 8.80 2.07
C THR A 93 -4.58 8.42 1.66
N LEU A 94 -3.92 7.57 2.44
CA LEU A 94 -2.56 7.11 2.16
C LEU A 94 -2.49 6.25 0.90
N ARG A 95 -3.47 5.36 0.66
CA ARG A 95 -3.56 4.62 -0.61
C ARG A 95 -3.64 5.55 -1.81
N SER A 96 -4.40 6.64 -1.70
CA SER A 96 -4.51 7.64 -2.78
C SER A 96 -3.15 8.30 -3.03
N SER A 97 -2.53 8.82 -1.97
CA SER A 97 -1.20 9.44 -2.02
C SER A 97 -0.15 8.50 -2.63
N GLY A 98 -0.12 7.24 -2.21
CA GLY A 98 0.79 6.24 -2.77
C GLY A 98 0.54 5.97 -4.27
N THR A 99 -0.70 6.08 -4.72
CA THR A 99 -1.05 5.95 -6.15
C THR A 99 -0.57 7.15 -6.97
N ASP A 100 -0.65 8.36 -6.40
CA ASP A 100 -0.14 9.57 -7.03
C ASP A 100 1.39 9.52 -7.17
N HIS A 101 2.10 9.09 -6.12
CA HIS A 101 3.55 8.87 -6.16
C HIS A 101 3.95 7.78 -7.16
N LEU A 102 3.21 6.67 -7.23
CA LEU A 102 3.45 5.60 -8.18
C LEU A 102 3.31 6.07 -9.63
N GLN A 103 2.24 6.84 -9.91
CA GLN A 103 2.02 7.44 -11.22
C GLN A 103 3.20 8.36 -11.57
N LYS A 104 3.63 9.20 -10.63
CA LYS A 104 4.77 10.10 -10.85
C LYS A 104 6.08 9.36 -11.12
N ALA A 105 6.34 8.29 -10.37
CA ALA A 105 7.50 7.44 -10.58
C ALA A 105 7.51 6.83 -12.00
N SER A 106 6.34 6.37 -12.47
CA SER A 106 6.17 5.77 -13.79
C SER A 106 6.42 6.76 -14.93
N GLU A 107 5.94 7.99 -14.78
CA GLU A 107 6.21 9.10 -15.73
C GLU A 107 7.71 9.42 -15.79
N LEU A 108 8.36 9.56 -14.64
CA LEU A 108 9.80 9.89 -14.56
C LEU A 108 10.67 8.75 -15.11
N ALA A 109 10.23 7.51 -14.97
CA ALA A 109 10.90 6.34 -15.55
C ALA A 109 10.62 6.14 -17.04
N GLY A 110 9.61 6.81 -17.61
CA GLY A 110 9.23 6.69 -19.02
C GLY A 110 8.54 5.38 -19.38
N ILE A 111 7.71 4.85 -18.47
CA ILE A 111 7.04 3.54 -18.60
C ILE A 111 5.51 3.64 -18.64
N THR A 112 4.97 4.80 -19.00
CA THR A 112 3.52 5.04 -19.22
C THR A 112 2.96 4.28 -20.40
#